data_AF-A0A941FRW8-F1
#
_entry.id   AF-A0A941FRW8-F1
#
_cell.length_a   1.000
_cell.length_b   1.000
_cell.length_c   1.000
_cell.angle_alpha   90.00
_cell.angle_beta   90.00
_cell.angle_gamma   90.00
#
_symmetry.space_group_name_H-M   'P 1'
#
loop_
_entity.id
_entity.type
_entity.pdbx_description
1 polymer ?
#
loop_
_entity_poly.entity_id
_entity_poly.type
_entity_poly.pdbx_seq_one_letter_code
_entity_poly.pdbx_strand_id
1 'polypeptide(L)' 'MERNLNEHFKEEVQRLISLVQGYNVDPIGLGEKVRATSRNWDYQRFMDIYPEVKTTVHTNIDILNTGIED' A
#
# COMPACT_ATOMS: atom_id res chain seq x y z
N MET A 1 -13.81 8.60 -16.15
CA MET A 1 -13.64 7.16 -15.88
C MET A 1 -12.38 6.92 -15.06
N GLU A 2 -11.20 7.30 -15.57
CA GLU A 2 -9.92 7.16 -14.87
C GLU A 2 -9.87 7.80 -13.48
N ARG A 3 -10.43 9.01 -13.30
CA ARG A 3 -10.48 9.64 -11.96
C ARG A 3 -11.24 8.79 -10.93
N ASN A 4 -12.42 8.27 -11.31
CA ASN A 4 -13.22 7.43 -10.41
C ASN A 4 -12.52 6.10 -10.11
N LEU A 5 -11.81 5.52 -11.10
CA LEU A 5 -10.99 4.34 -10.87
C LEU A 5 -9.82 4.66 -9.92
N ASN A 6 -9.14 5.79 -10.09
CA ASN A 6 -8.07 6.20 -9.20
C ASN A 6 -8.57 6.35 -7.76
N GLU A 7 -9.70 7.03 -7.55
CA GLU A 7 -10.31 7.17 -6.23
C GLU A 7 -10.69 5.81 -5.64
N HIS A 8 -11.33 4.94 -6.43
CA HIS A 8 -11.71 3.59 -5.98
C HIS A 8 -10.49 2.75 -5.56
N PHE A 9 -9.47 2.67 -6.42
CA PHE A 9 -8.26 1.89 -6.10
C PHE A 9 -7.51 2.48 -4.91
N LYS A 10 -7.46 3.81 -4.78
CA LYS A 10 -6.85 4.46 -3.62
C LYS A 10 -7.54 4.01 -2.33
N GLU A 11 -8.87 4.01 -2.29
CA GLU A 11 -9.65 3.55 -1.14
C GLU A 11 -9.44 2.07 -0.85
N GLU A 12 -9.49 1.20 -1.86
CA GLU A 12 -9.32 -0.24 -1.69
C GLU A 12 -7.91 -0.61 -1.20
N VAL A 13 -6.86 0.01 -1.76
CA VAL A 13 -5.49 -0.19 -1.29
C VAL A 13 -5.34 0.30 0.14
N GLN A 14 -5.97 1.43 0.49
CA GLN A 14 -5.92 1.93 1.87
C GLN A 14 -6.64 1.00 2.85
N ARG A 15 -7.79 0.43 2.46
CA ARG A 15 -8.49 -0.62 3.23
C ARG A 15 -7.63 -1.86 3.40
N LEU A 16 -6.96 -2.32 2.35
CA LEU A 16 -6.04 -3.46 2.41
C LEU A 16 -4.91 -3.21 3.42
N ILE A 17 -4.27 -2.03 3.36
CA ILE A 17 -3.21 -1.65 4.30
C ILE A 17 -3.74 -1.66 5.74
N SER A 18 -4.89 -1.04 5.99
CA SER A 18 -5.50 -1.03 7.32
C SER A 18 -5.84 -2.43 7.83
N LEU A 19 -6.28 -3.34 6.94
CA LEU A 19 -6.57 -4.72 7.29
C LEU A 19 -5.31 -5.46 7.76
N VAL A 20 -4.23 -5.39 7.00
CA VAL A 20 -2.99 -6.11 7.33
C VAL A 20 -2.27 -5.51 8.55
N GLN A 21 -2.34 -4.18 8.72
CA GLN A 21 -1.91 -3.50 9.95
C GLN A 21 -2.73 -3.94 11.17
N GLY A 22 -4.05 -4.09 11.02
CA GLY A 22 -4.93 -4.58 12.08
C GLY A 22 -4.64 -6.02 12.51
N TYR A 23 -4.15 -6.86 11.59
CA TYR A 23 -3.68 -8.21 11.91
C TYR A 23 -2.22 -8.26 12.40
N ASN A 24 -1.54 -7.11 12.46
CA ASN A 24 -0.12 -7.00 12.81
C ASN A 24 0.79 -7.93 11.97
N VAL A 25 0.53 -8.01 10.66
CA VAL A 25 1.31 -8.79 9.70
C VAL A 25 1.68 -7.91 8.51
N ASP A 26 2.89 -8.06 7.97
CA ASP A 26 3.38 -7.29 6.82
C ASP A 26 3.53 -8.15 5.55
N PRO A 27 2.44 -8.53 4.87
CA PRO A 27 2.49 -9.33 3.65
C PRO A 27 2.87 -8.50 2.41
N ILE A 28 2.88 -7.17 2.51
CA ILE A 28 3.17 -6.23 1.42
C ILE A 28 4.59 -5.67 1.45
N GLY A 29 5.39 -6.03 2.47
CA GLY A 29 6.82 -5.74 2.53
C GLY A 29 7.19 -4.30 2.91
N LEU A 30 6.37 -3.62 3.73
CA LEU A 30 6.72 -2.28 4.24
C LEU A 30 8.00 -2.31 5.09
N GLY A 31 8.19 -3.35 5.90
CA GLY A 31 9.40 -3.53 6.71
C GLY A 31 10.64 -3.73 5.84
N GLU A 32 10.51 -4.48 4.75
CA GLU A 32 11.59 -4.65 3.78
C GLU A 32 11.98 -3.32 3.12
N LYS A 33 11.00 -2.48 2.80
CA LYS A 33 11.24 -1.13 2.27
C LYS A 33 12.03 -0.27 3.25
N VAL A 34 11.67 -0.30 4.54
CA VAL A 34 12.40 0.48 5.57
C VAL A 34 13.79 -0.10 5.81
N ARG A 35 13.93 -1.43 5.86
CA ARG A 35 15.22 -2.14 5.97
C ARG A 35 16.20 -1.71 4.91
N ALA A 36 15.76 -1.59 3.65
CA ALA A 36 16.61 -1.17 2.54
C ALA A 36 17.25 0.22 2.75
N THR A 37 16.66 1.06 3.60
CA THR A 37 17.13 2.42 3.90
C THR A 37 17.74 2.57 5.29
N SER A 38 17.74 1.52 6.11
CA SER A 38 18.21 1.55 7.50
C SER A 38 19.35 0.57 7.73
N ARG A 39 20.52 1.08 8.15
CA ARG A 39 21.70 0.26 8.44
C ARG A 39 21.54 -0.61 9.68
N ASN A 40 20.80 -0.14 10.68
CA ASN A 40 20.59 -0.82 11.96
C ASN A 40 19.14 -1.31 12.08
N TRP A 41 18.67 -1.99 11.05
CA TRP A 41 17.31 -2.50 11.01
C TRP A 41 17.07 -3.59 12.05
N ASP A 42 16.00 -3.43 12.82
CA ASP A 42 15.50 -4.42 13.77
C ASP A 42 14.04 -4.72 13.42
N TYR A 43 13.78 -5.98 13.09
CA TYR A 43 12.45 -6.42 12.67
C TYR A 43 11.43 -6.37 13.82
N GLN A 44 11.81 -6.75 15.04
CA GLN A 44 10.91 -6.72 16.18
C GLN A 44 10.50 -5.27 16.49
N ARG A 45 11.49 -4.36 16.52
CA ARG A 45 11.22 -2.93 16.71
C ARG A 45 10.34 -2.33 15.62
N PHE A 46 10.46 -2.82 14.38
CA PHE A 46 9.54 -2.41 13.32
C PHE A 46 8.13 -2.93 13.56
N MET A 47 7.98 -4.20 13.92
CA MET A 47 6.66 -4.77 14.23
C MET A 47 5.98 -4.08 15.40
N ASP A 48 6.73 -3.56 16.37
CA ASP A 48 6.19 -2.74 17.47
C ASP A 48 5.51 -1.45 16.98
N ILE A 49 6.03 -0.84 15.91
CA ILE A 49 5.48 0.41 15.34
C ILE A 49 4.58 0.16 14.11
N TYR A 50 4.60 -1.04 13.54
CA TYR A 50 3.96 -1.39 12.27
C TYR A 50 2.45 -1.03 12.21
N PRO A 51 1.64 -1.30 13.25
CA PRO A 51 0.22 -0.95 13.25
C PRO A 51 -0.05 0.57 13.17
N GLU A 52 0.91 1.40 13.58
CA GLU A 52 0.79 2.86 13.63
C GLU A 52 1.48 3.56 12.45
N VAL A 53 2.15 2.81 11.57
CA VAL A 53 2.84 3.38 10.40
C VAL A 53 1.82 4.08 9.50
N LYS A 54 2.00 5.39 9.32
CA LYS A 54 1.17 6.17 8.41
C LYS A 54 1.54 5.87 6.97
N THR A 55 0.54 5.53 6.16
CA THR A 55 0.70 5.27 4.73
C THR A 55 -0.08 6.27 3.90
N THR A 56 0.53 6.77 2.83
CA THR A 56 -0.14 7.58 1.82
C THR A 56 -0.18 6.81 0.51
N VAL A 57 -1.38 6.54 0.01
CA VAL A 57 -1.58 5.84 -1.27
C VAL A 57 -1.69 6.86 -2.39
N HIS A 58 -0.83 6.71 -3.40
CA HIS A 58 -0.88 7.45 -4.66
C HIS A 58 -1.15 6.48 -5.80
N THR A 59 -2.25 6.68 -6.51
CA THR A 59 -2.61 5.88 -7.69
C THR A 59 -2.50 6.74 -8.94
N ASN A 60 -1.98 6.16 -10.02
CA ASN A 60 -2.06 6.72 -11.36
C ASN A 60 -2.55 5.62 -12.31
N ILE A 61 -3.79 5.74 -12.76
CA ILE A 61 -4.42 4.79 -13.68
C ILE A 61 -4.53 5.44 -15.05
N ASP A 62 -3.90 4.81 -16.03
CA ASP A 62 -3.97 5.17 -17.45
C ASP A 62 -4.69 4.03 -18.20
N ILE A 63 -5.84 4.31 -18.81
CA ILE A 63 -6.58 3.32 -19.61
C ILE A 63 -6.02 3.32 -21.03
N LEU A 64 -5.32 2.25 -21.39
CA LEU A 64 -4.69 2.13 -22.71
C LEU A 64 -5.67 1.68 -23.81
N ASN A 65 -6.69 0.88 -23.46
CA ASN A 65 -7.76 0.45 -24.35
C ASN A 65 -8.94 -0.06 -23.50
N THR A 66 -10.17 0.21 -23.94
CA THR A 66 -11.40 -0.30 -23.32
C THR A 66 -11.97 -1.52 -24.05
N GLY A 67 -11.41 -1.88 -25.22
CA GLY A 67 -11.83 -3.04 -26.01
C GLY A 67 -13.20 -2.88 -26.67
N ILE A 68 -13.76 -1.67 -26.71
CA ILE A 68 -14.98 -1.36 -27.44
C ILE A 68 -14.57 -1.11 -28.90
N GLU A 69 -14.68 -2.14 -29.74
CA GLU A 69 -14.78 -1.98 -31.19
C GLU A 69 -16.27 -1.74 -31.51
N ASP A 70 -16.56 -0.69 -32.30
CA ASP A 70 -17.93 -0.30 -32.71
C ASP A 70 -18.71 -1.42 -33.42
#